data_AF-A0A7C1TN08-F1
#
_entry.id   AF-A0A7C1TN08-F1
#
_cell.length_a   1.000
_cell.length_b   1.000
_cell.length_c   1.000
_cell.angle_alpha   90.00
_cell.angle_beta   90.00
_cell.angle_gamma   90.00
#
_symmetry.space_group_name_H-M   'P 1'
#
loop_
_entity.id
_entity.type
_entity.pdbx_description
1 polymer ?
#
loop_
_entity_poly.entity_id
_entity_poly.type
_entity_poly.pdbx_seq_one_letter_code
_entity_poly.pdbx_strand_id
1 'polypeptide(L)'
;MEMILLLFLVIDPFGNLPFVLAILRRLSGPAYRRAVLREIALAFVILLLFAAAGESLFGYLNISQSSLRISGGVILFLISLKMIFQSSEAIFADRYAENPVLVPIAVPSIAGPAAVTTVMILRSQQQASLSEVATALAVVLAVTVLILLAGRPIKRMLGERGILALEKFMGLLLNLVAVNMIMLGLSDWLK
;
A
#
# COMPACT_ATOMS: atom_id res chain seq x y z
N MET A 1 -7.82 12.74 17.29
CA MET A 1 -8.80 12.51 16.21
C MET A 1 -8.22 12.86 14.84
N GLU A 2 -7.51 13.98 14.71
CA GLU A 2 -6.89 14.44 13.45
C GLU A 2 -5.90 13.45 12.83
N MET A 3 -5.04 12.82 13.64
CA MET A 3 -4.06 11.82 13.15
C MET A 3 -4.73 10.61 12.48
N ILE A 4 -5.88 10.16 13.02
CA ILE A 4 -6.64 9.04 12.44
C ILE A 4 -7.20 9.45 11.07
N LEU A 5 -7.73 10.66 10.95
CA LEU A 5 -8.25 11.18 9.68
C LEU A 5 -7.14 11.35 8.63
N LEU A 6 -5.99 11.88 9.03
CA LEU A 6 -4.84 12.05 8.15
C LEU A 6 -4.32 10.70 7.66
N LEU A 7 -4.09 9.75 8.58
CA LEU A 7 -3.66 8.40 8.23
C LEU A 7 -4.70 7.67 7.36
N PHE A 8 -5.99 7.85 7.63
CA PHE A 8 -7.07 7.29 6.81
C PHE A 8 -7.05 7.83 5.38
N LEU A 9 -6.85 9.15 5.22
CA LEU A 9 -6.76 9.80 3.91
C LEU A 9 -5.51 9.34 3.13
N VAL A 10 -4.39 9.20 3.82
CA VAL A 10 -3.11 8.81 3.18
C VAL A 10 -3.06 7.31 2.83
N ILE A 11 -3.61 6.44 3.70
CA ILE A 11 -3.68 5.00 3.45
C ILE A 11 -4.73 4.67 2.36
N ASP A 12 -5.75 5.53 2.21
CA ASP A 12 -6.79 5.44 1.19
C ASP A 12 -7.39 4.02 1.02
N PRO A 13 -8.13 3.53 2.03
CA PRO A 13 -8.69 2.18 1.99
C PRO A 13 -9.72 1.99 0.87
N PHE A 14 -10.37 3.07 0.42
CA PHE A 14 -11.34 3.02 -0.68
C PHE A 14 -10.65 2.95 -2.04
N GLY A 15 -9.62 3.77 -2.29
CA GLY A 15 -8.84 3.71 -3.53
C GLY A 15 -8.05 2.41 -3.68
N ASN A 16 -7.61 1.82 -2.56
CA ASN A 16 -6.93 0.53 -2.55
C ASN A 16 -7.87 -0.68 -2.74
N LEU A 17 -9.19 -0.50 -2.60
CA LEU A 17 -10.17 -1.60 -2.68
C LEU A 17 -10.20 -2.29 -4.07
N PRO A 18 -10.32 -1.56 -5.20
CA PRO A 18 -10.23 -2.16 -6.54
C PRO A 18 -8.92 -2.91 -6.79
N PHE A 19 -7.80 -2.38 -6.30
CA PHE A 19 -6.48 -2.97 -6.44
C PHE A 19 -6.38 -4.31 -5.70
N VAL A 20 -6.81 -4.34 -4.45
CA VAL A 20 -6.84 -5.57 -3.63
C VAL A 20 -7.78 -6.61 -4.25
N LEU A 21 -8.93 -6.20 -4.77
CA LEU A 21 -9.88 -7.10 -5.44
C LEU A 21 -9.30 -7.69 -6.73
N ALA A 22 -8.55 -6.89 -7.51
CA ALA A 22 -7.90 -7.34 -8.73
C ALA A 22 -6.82 -8.39 -8.43
N ILE A 23 -5.96 -8.14 -7.44
CA ILE A 23 -4.87 -9.04 -7.08
C ILE A 23 -5.40 -10.33 -6.44
N LEU A 24 -6.34 -10.22 -5.49
CA LEU A 24 -6.87 -11.37 -4.76
C LEU A 24 -8.07 -12.02 -5.46
N ARG A 25 -8.30 -11.78 -6.76
CA ARG A 25 -9.49 -12.26 -7.47
C ARG A 25 -9.64 -13.78 -7.48
N ARG A 26 -8.55 -14.55 -7.41
CA ARG A 26 -8.59 -16.02 -7.35
C ARG A 26 -8.89 -16.57 -5.96
N LEU A 27 -8.72 -15.76 -4.91
CA LEU A 27 -9.03 -16.17 -3.57
C LEU A 27 -10.52 -15.99 -3.28
N SER A 28 -11.11 -16.96 -2.59
CA SER A 28 -12.48 -16.95 -2.12
C SER A 28 -12.56 -17.35 -0.66
N GLY A 29 -13.65 -16.96 0.01
CA GLY A 29 -13.97 -17.43 1.36
C GLY A 29 -12.85 -17.17 2.39
N PRO A 30 -12.42 -18.17 3.17
CA PRO A 30 -11.40 -18.01 4.22
C PRO A 30 -10.01 -17.62 3.70
N ALA A 31 -9.65 -18.00 2.46
CA ALA A 31 -8.34 -17.70 1.89
C ALA A 31 -8.17 -16.20 1.61
N TYR A 32 -9.21 -15.54 1.06
CA TYR A 32 -9.21 -14.10 0.86
C TYR A 32 -9.05 -13.34 2.19
N ARG A 33 -9.79 -13.75 3.22
CA ARG A 33 -9.73 -13.09 4.54
C ARG A 33 -8.34 -13.22 5.17
N ARG A 34 -7.72 -14.41 5.08
CA ARG A 34 -6.36 -14.63 5.58
C ARG A 34 -5.32 -13.78 4.84
N ALA A 35 -5.43 -13.67 3.52
CA ALA A 35 -4.55 -12.83 2.72
C ALA A 35 -4.65 -11.35 3.12
N VAL A 36 -5.87 -10.80 3.18
CA VAL A 36 -6.11 -9.40 3.57
C VAL A 36 -5.57 -9.10 4.97
N LEU A 37 -5.86 -9.95 5.96
CA LEU A 37 -5.38 -9.76 7.33
C LEU A 37 -3.85 -9.81 7.42
N ARG A 38 -3.22 -10.73 6.68
CA ARG A 38 -1.76 -10.87 6.64
C ARG A 38 -1.09 -9.65 6.04
N GLU A 39 -1.58 -9.16 4.90
CA GLU A 39 -1.02 -7.99 4.22
C GLU A 39 -1.16 -6.73 5.08
N ILE A 40 -2.30 -6.55 5.74
CA ILE A 40 -2.51 -5.40 6.62
C ILE A 40 -1.66 -5.51 7.89
N ALA A 41 -1.48 -6.71 8.45
CA ALA A 41 -0.56 -6.92 9.56
C ALA A 41 0.89 -6.61 9.17
N LEU A 42 1.32 -7.01 7.96
CA LEU A 42 2.64 -6.67 7.44
C LEU A 42 2.79 -5.15 7.27
N ALA A 43 1.80 -4.47 6.70
CA ALA A 43 1.81 -3.02 6.57
C ALA A 43 1.87 -2.31 7.93
N PHE A 44 1.14 -2.81 8.93
CA PHE A 44 1.19 -2.30 10.30
C PHE A 44 2.60 -2.40 10.89
N VAL A 45 3.23 -3.58 10.79
CA VAL A 45 4.59 -3.79 11.31
C VAL A 45 5.58 -2.88 10.62
N ILE A 46 5.50 -2.75 9.29
CA ILE A 46 6.41 -1.91 8.51
C ILE A 46 6.24 -0.43 8.89
N LEU A 47 5.00 0.07 8.95
CA LEU A 47 4.73 1.46 9.34
C LEU A 47 5.14 1.73 10.79
N LEU A 48 4.95 0.77 11.69
CA LEU A 48 5.37 0.90 13.09
C LEU A 48 6.90 0.93 13.22
N LEU A 49 7.61 0.11 12.45
CA LEU A 49 9.07 0.14 12.37
C LEU A 49 9.58 1.49 11.85
N PHE A 50 8.97 2.03 10.79
CA PHE A 50 9.32 3.37 10.30
C PHE A 50 8.96 4.49 11.28
N ALA A 51 7.86 4.38 12.01
CA ALA A 51 7.49 5.31 13.07
C ALA A 51 8.48 5.28 14.25
N ALA A 52 9.02 4.10 14.58
CA ALA A 52 9.95 3.93 15.69
C ALA A 52 11.39 4.31 15.32
N ALA A 53 11.85 3.89 14.14
CA ALA A 53 13.26 3.92 13.76
C ALA A 53 13.54 4.67 12.45
N GLY A 54 12.53 5.12 11.71
CA GLY A 54 12.70 5.64 10.35
C GLY A 54 13.64 6.84 10.26
N GLU A 55 13.54 7.79 11.19
CA GLU A 55 14.41 8.98 11.20
C GLU A 55 15.87 8.62 11.48
N SER A 56 16.13 7.78 12.49
CA SER A 56 17.47 7.31 12.79
C SER A 56 18.04 6.44 11.66
N LEU A 57 17.28 5.47 11.16
CA LEU A 57 17.70 4.55 10.11
C LEU A 57 18.08 5.30 8.83
N PHE A 58 17.25 6.25 8.41
CA PHE A 58 17.54 7.05 7.22
C PHE A 58 18.69 8.03 7.43
N GLY A 59 18.83 8.59 8.63
CA GLY A 59 19.99 9.40 9.01
C GLY A 59 21.30 8.62 8.92
N TYR A 60 21.35 7.40 9.47
CA TYR A 60 22.55 6.54 9.40
C TYR A 60 22.92 6.14 7.97
N LEU A 61 21.93 5.83 7.15
CA LEU A 61 22.14 5.40 5.76
C LEU A 61 22.29 6.58 4.78
N ASN A 62 22.17 7.82 5.25
CA ASN A 62 22.09 9.04 4.41
C ASN A 62 21.03 8.92 3.29
N ILE A 63 19.91 8.26 3.59
CA ILE A 63 18.80 8.09 2.64
C ILE A 63 17.84 9.27 2.79
N SER A 64 17.67 10.06 1.73
CA SER A 64 16.69 11.14 1.71
C SER A 64 15.27 10.63 1.51
N GLN A 65 14.27 11.38 2.01
CA GLN A 65 12.86 11.09 1.73
C GLN A 65 12.56 11.10 0.22
N SER A 66 13.24 11.97 -0.54
CA SER A 66 13.18 12.02 -2.01
C SER A 66 13.62 10.69 -2.64
N SER A 67 14.69 10.08 -2.14
CA SER A 67 15.18 8.79 -2.62
C SER A 67 14.15 7.67 -2.37
N LEU A 68 13.49 7.68 -1.22
CA LEU A 68 12.42 6.72 -0.90
C LEU A 68 11.22 6.90 -1.83
N ARG A 69 10.80 8.15 -2.11
CA ARG A 69 9.71 8.43 -3.07
C ARG A 69 10.04 7.92 -4.47
N ILE A 70 11.24 8.23 -4.97
CA ILE A 70 11.67 7.79 -6.31
C ILE A 70 11.71 6.26 -6.36
N SER A 71 12.33 5.61 -5.38
CA SER A 71 12.41 4.14 -5.34
C SER A 71 11.04 3.47 -5.26
N GLY A 72 10.14 3.98 -4.40
CA GLY A 72 8.77 3.48 -4.31
C GLY A 72 7.98 3.70 -5.60
N GLY A 73 8.17 4.85 -6.24
CA GLY A 73 7.61 5.17 -7.55
C GLY A 73 8.09 4.20 -8.63
N VAL A 74 9.38 3.89 -8.70
CA VAL A 74 9.93 2.90 -9.66
C VAL A 74 9.34 1.51 -9.44
N ILE A 75 9.21 1.05 -8.19
CA ILE A 75 8.59 -0.26 -7.89
C ILE A 75 7.13 -0.26 -8.34
N LEU A 76 6.36 0.79 -8.03
CA LEU A 76 4.97 0.94 -8.46
C LEU A 76 4.84 0.98 -9.98
N PHE A 77 5.74 1.67 -10.67
CA PHE A 77 5.78 1.74 -12.14
C PHE A 77 5.98 0.35 -12.76
N LEU A 78 6.89 -0.45 -12.20
CA LEU A 78 7.10 -1.82 -12.68
C LEU A 78 5.88 -2.72 -12.42
N ILE A 79 5.22 -2.57 -11.27
CA ILE A 79 3.99 -3.31 -10.95
C ILE A 79 2.85 -2.89 -11.88
N SER A 80 2.68 -1.58 -12.10
CA SER A 80 1.61 -1.03 -12.94
C SER A 80 1.75 -1.47 -14.40
N LEU A 81 2.96 -1.37 -14.97
CA LEU A 81 3.24 -1.84 -16.34
C LEU A 81 2.91 -3.31 -16.50
N LYS A 82 3.32 -4.13 -15.53
CA LYS A 82 2.97 -5.55 -15.54
C LYS A 82 1.45 -5.73 -15.53
N MET A 83 0.71 -5.06 -14.65
CA MET A 83 -0.76 -5.16 -14.60
C MET A 83 -1.45 -4.68 -15.89
N ILE A 84 -0.91 -3.67 -16.56
CA ILE A 84 -1.45 -3.15 -17.83
C ILE A 84 -1.25 -4.19 -18.95
N PHE A 85 -0.06 -4.77 -19.10
CA PHE A 85 0.27 -5.63 -20.23
C PHE A 85 0.01 -7.11 -20.00
N GLN A 86 0.10 -7.59 -18.77
CA GLN A 86 -0.13 -8.97 -18.37
C GLN A 86 -1.36 -9.04 -17.46
N SER A 87 -1.98 -10.21 -17.33
CA SER A 87 -2.98 -10.37 -16.27
C SER A 87 -2.24 -10.44 -14.92
N SER A 88 -2.77 -9.82 -13.86
CA SER A 88 -2.28 -9.95 -12.47
C SER A 88 -2.01 -11.41 -12.13
N GLU A 89 -2.80 -12.31 -12.69
CA GLU A 89 -2.64 -13.75 -12.56
C GLU A 89 -1.26 -14.26 -13.00
N ALA A 90 -0.77 -13.93 -14.21
CA ALA A 90 0.55 -14.37 -14.67
C ALA A 90 1.69 -13.78 -13.83
N ILE A 91 1.45 -12.63 -13.18
CA ILE A 91 2.44 -11.92 -12.37
C ILE A 91 2.58 -12.55 -10.98
N PHE A 92 1.47 -13.05 -10.42
CA PHE A 92 1.44 -13.58 -9.07
C PHE A 92 1.32 -15.12 -9.02
N ALA A 93 0.95 -15.82 -10.10
CA ALA A 93 0.74 -17.27 -10.12
C ALA A 93 2.00 -18.07 -9.74
N ASP A 94 3.18 -17.74 -10.30
CA ASP A 94 4.44 -18.40 -9.92
C ASP A 94 4.84 -18.10 -8.47
N ARG A 95 4.50 -16.90 -7.96
CA ARG A 95 4.79 -16.51 -6.57
C ARG A 95 3.83 -17.13 -5.57
N TYR A 96 2.57 -17.38 -5.94
CA TYR A 96 1.59 -18.04 -5.07
C TYR A 96 1.90 -19.52 -4.83
N ALA A 97 2.49 -20.22 -5.81
CA ALA A 97 2.80 -21.64 -5.73
C ALA A 97 4.04 -21.92 -4.87
N GLU A 98 5.08 -21.09 -4.97
CA GLU A 98 6.35 -21.33 -4.26
C GLU A 98 6.47 -20.59 -2.93
N ASN A 99 5.92 -19.37 -2.79
CA ASN A 99 6.03 -18.59 -1.57
C ASN A 99 4.86 -17.58 -1.42
N PRO A 100 3.82 -17.86 -0.61
CA PRO A 100 2.71 -16.94 -0.35
C PRO A 100 3.10 -15.66 0.40
N VAL A 101 4.39 -15.31 0.46
CA VAL A 101 5.04 -14.21 1.17
C VAL A 101 5.13 -12.93 0.33
N LEU A 102 4.94 -12.99 -0.99
CA LEU A 102 5.40 -11.94 -1.91
C LEU A 102 4.32 -11.38 -2.84
N VAL A 103 3.15 -11.04 -2.30
CA VAL A 103 2.26 -10.09 -2.96
C VAL A 103 2.48 -8.76 -2.28
N PRO A 104 3.17 -7.78 -2.88
CA PRO A 104 3.49 -6.53 -2.21
C PRO A 104 2.24 -5.62 -2.18
N ILE A 105 1.17 -6.00 -1.47
CA ILE A 105 0.03 -5.10 -1.19
C ILE A 105 0.43 -4.18 -0.04
N ALA A 106 1.05 -4.76 0.99
CA ALA A 106 1.57 -4.02 2.13
C ALA A 106 2.53 -2.91 1.69
N VAL A 107 3.53 -3.23 0.86
CA VAL A 107 4.47 -2.26 0.28
C VAL A 107 4.46 -2.49 -1.22
N PRO A 108 4.09 -1.54 -2.09
CA PRO A 108 4.05 -0.10 -1.85
C PRO A 108 2.65 0.51 -1.61
N SER A 109 1.55 -0.25 -1.64
CA SER A 109 0.21 0.38 -1.68
C SER A 109 -0.30 0.89 -0.33
N ILE A 110 -0.14 0.12 0.76
CA ILE A 110 -0.65 0.52 2.09
C ILE A 110 0.43 1.28 2.89
N ALA A 111 1.61 0.68 3.03
CA ALA A 111 2.81 1.26 3.61
C ALA A 111 3.66 1.96 2.53
N GLY A 112 2.99 2.73 1.67
CA GLY A 112 3.64 3.51 0.62
C GLY A 112 4.46 4.67 1.19
N PRO A 113 5.30 5.32 0.36
CA PRO A 113 6.14 6.43 0.81
C PRO A 113 5.38 7.59 1.45
N ALA A 114 4.13 7.84 1.03
CA ALA A 114 3.28 8.83 1.68
C ALA A 114 2.94 8.41 3.12
N ALA A 115 2.48 7.18 3.34
CA ALA A 115 2.18 6.65 4.66
C ALA A 115 3.43 6.58 5.56
N VAL A 116 4.57 6.14 5.01
CA VAL A 116 5.88 6.13 5.72
C VAL A 116 6.29 7.53 6.13
N THR A 117 6.24 8.49 5.21
CA THR A 117 6.59 9.90 5.51
C THR A 117 5.66 10.47 6.57
N THR A 118 4.36 10.20 6.48
CA THR A 118 3.36 10.65 7.46
C THR A 118 3.65 10.11 8.85
N VAL A 119 3.87 8.80 9.02
CA VAL A 119 4.15 8.23 10.34
C VAL A 119 5.49 8.71 10.91
N MET A 120 6.46 9.02 10.05
CA MET A 120 7.72 9.63 10.46
C MET A 120 7.52 11.07 10.93
N ILE A 121 6.76 11.90 10.21
CA ILE A 121 6.49 13.30 10.59
C ILE A 121 5.71 13.38 11.91
N LEU A 122 4.73 12.50 12.10
CA LEU A 122 3.95 12.41 13.34
C LEU A 122 4.85 12.07 14.55
N ARG A 123 5.97 11.40 14.32
CA ARG A 123 6.95 11.02 15.36
C ARG A 123 8.06 12.04 15.54
N SER A 124 8.58 12.63 14.47
CA SER A 124 9.74 13.54 14.53
C SER A 124 9.42 14.87 15.22
N GLN A 125 8.17 15.36 15.11
CA GLN A 125 7.77 16.60 15.77
C GLN A 125 7.45 16.45 17.27
N GLN A 126 7.72 15.28 17.89
CA GLN A 126 7.28 14.92 19.26
C GLN A 126 5.79 15.15 19.54
N GLN A 127 4.97 15.30 18.49
CA GLN A 127 3.54 15.55 18.60
C GLN A 127 2.78 14.33 19.11
N ALA A 128 3.35 13.14 18.97
CA ALA A 128 2.75 11.88 19.40
C ALA A 128 3.79 10.86 19.91
N SER A 129 3.44 10.22 21.03
CA SER A 129 4.11 9.02 21.54
C SER A 129 3.98 7.86 20.54
N LEU A 130 4.90 6.90 20.60
CA LEU A 130 4.86 5.72 19.72
C LEU A 130 3.56 4.93 19.93
N SER A 131 3.06 4.88 21.16
CA SER A 131 1.78 4.28 21.53
C SER A 131 0.60 4.96 20.84
N GLU A 132 0.59 6.30 20.74
CA GLU A 132 -0.50 7.03 20.08
C GLU A 132 -0.50 6.78 18.58
N VAL A 133 0.67 6.77 17.93
CA VAL A 133 0.80 6.43 16.50
C VAL A 133 0.40 4.98 16.25
N ALA A 134 0.86 4.04 17.09
CA ALA A 134 0.49 2.64 17.00
C ALA A 134 -1.03 2.44 17.14
N THR A 135 -1.66 3.14 18.08
CA THR A 135 -3.11 3.07 18.30
C THR A 135 -3.87 3.65 17.09
N ALA A 136 -3.43 4.80 16.57
CA ALA A 136 -4.06 5.40 15.40
C ALA A 136 -3.93 4.50 14.16
N LEU A 137 -2.74 3.95 13.92
CA LEU A 137 -2.52 2.96 12.85
C LEU A 137 -3.40 1.73 13.03
N ALA A 138 -3.49 1.17 14.23
CA ALA A 138 -4.32 0.00 14.50
C ALA A 138 -5.80 0.28 14.20
N VAL A 139 -6.32 1.45 14.58
CA VAL A 139 -7.70 1.86 14.29
C VAL A 139 -7.91 2.00 12.78
N VAL A 140 -7.06 2.76 12.07
CA VAL A 140 -7.21 2.98 10.63
C VAL A 140 -7.10 1.67 9.85
N LEU A 141 -6.15 0.81 10.21
CA LEU A 141 -5.97 -0.47 9.56
C LEU A 141 -7.10 -1.46 9.89
N ALA A 142 -7.66 -1.42 11.10
CA ALA A 142 -8.86 -2.20 11.42
C ALA A 142 -10.05 -1.77 10.54
N VAL A 143 -10.27 -0.47 10.37
CA VAL A 143 -11.29 0.05 9.43
C VAL A 143 -10.98 -0.36 7.99
N THR A 144 -9.71 -0.32 7.59
CA THR A 144 -9.25 -0.75 6.26
C THR A 144 -9.55 -2.24 6.03
N VAL A 145 -9.29 -3.11 7.01
CA VAL A 145 -9.68 -4.52 6.96
C VAL A 145 -11.19 -4.64 6.70
N LEU A 146 -12.02 -3.92 7.45
CA LEU A 146 -13.47 -4.00 7.31
C LEU A 146 -13.92 -3.58 5.91
N ILE A 147 -13.39 -2.48 5.37
CA ILE A 147 -13.68 -2.01 4.00
C ILE A 147 -13.26 -3.07 2.96
N LEU A 148 -12.04 -3.59 3.07
CA LEU A 148 -11.51 -4.59 2.12
C LEU A 148 -12.24 -5.93 2.19
N LEU A 149 -12.73 -6.33 3.37
CA LEU A 149 -13.58 -7.51 3.53
C LEU A 149 -15.01 -7.27 3.01
N ALA A 150 -15.52 -6.03 3.14
CA ALA A 150 -16.81 -5.60 2.60
C ALA A 150 -16.80 -5.43 1.07
N GLY A 151 -15.65 -5.49 0.40
CA GLY A 151 -15.55 -5.47 -1.07
C GLY A 151 -16.08 -6.72 -1.79
N ARG A 152 -16.41 -7.79 -1.07
CA ARG A 152 -16.92 -9.06 -1.65
C ARG A 152 -18.18 -8.91 -2.52
N PRO A 153 -19.22 -8.15 -2.14
CA PRO A 153 -20.35 -7.84 -3.02
C PRO A 153 -19.94 -7.18 -4.33
N ILE A 154 -18.94 -6.30 -4.33
CA ILE A 154 -18.42 -5.65 -5.55
C ILE A 154 -17.87 -6.71 -6.51
N LYS A 155 -17.12 -7.69 -5.99
CA LYS A 155 -16.62 -8.83 -6.78
C LYS A 155 -17.75 -9.63 -7.45
N ARG A 156 -18.85 -9.87 -6.73
CA ARG A 156 -20.02 -10.58 -7.28
C ARG A 156 -20.76 -9.76 -8.34
N MET A 157 -20.82 -8.45 -8.16
CA MET A 157 -21.51 -7.55 -9.08
C MET A 157 -20.75 -7.32 -10.39
N LEU A 158 -19.41 -7.24 -10.33
CA LEU A 158 -18.57 -6.98 -11.50
C LEU A 158 -18.36 -8.21 -12.41
N GLY A 159 -18.47 -9.42 -11.87
CA GLY A 159 -18.13 -10.66 -12.57
C GLY A 159 -16.67 -10.72 -13.03
N GLU A 160 -16.27 -11.78 -13.72
CA GLU A 160 -14.86 -11.97 -14.12
C GLU A 160 -14.36 -10.91 -15.10
N ARG A 161 -15.20 -10.52 -16.06
CA ARG A 161 -14.86 -9.50 -17.06
C ARG A 161 -14.71 -8.11 -16.44
N GLY A 162 -15.58 -7.75 -15.49
CA GLY A 162 -15.50 -6.47 -14.78
C GLY A 162 -14.27 -6.39 -13.87
N ILE A 163 -13.88 -7.49 -13.22
CA ILE A 163 -12.64 -7.54 -12.44
C ILE A 163 -11.42 -7.38 -13.35
N LEU A 164 -11.41 -8.00 -14.53
CA LEU A 164 -10.31 -7.82 -15.49
C LEU A 164 -10.20 -6.38 -16.00
N ALA A 165 -11.33 -5.73 -16.29
CA ALA A 165 -11.34 -4.32 -16.67
C ALA A 165 -10.85 -3.42 -15.52
N LEU A 166 -11.30 -3.70 -14.29
CA LEU A 166 -10.87 -2.98 -13.10
C LEU A 166 -9.38 -3.14 -12.83
N GLU A 167 -8.84 -4.33 -13.06
CA GLU A 167 -7.40 -4.61 -12.97
C GLU A 167 -6.59 -3.74 -13.94
N LYS A 168 -7.01 -3.66 -15.21
CA LYS A 168 -6.33 -2.81 -16.21
C LYS A 168 -6.43 -1.34 -15.85
N PHE A 169 -7.60 -0.90 -15.40
CA PHE A 169 -7.81 0.47 -14.95
C PHE A 169 -6.94 0.81 -13.73
N MET A 170 -6.83 -0.09 -12.74
CA MET A 170 -5.94 0.10 -11.59
C MET A 170 -4.47 0.11 -11.99
N GLY A 171 -4.07 -0.73 -12.94
CA GLY A 171 -2.73 -0.66 -13.53
C GLY A 171 -2.44 0.74 -14.09
N LEU A 172 -3.39 1.33 -14.84
CA LEU A 172 -3.25 2.69 -15.35
C LEU A 172 -3.17 3.74 -14.23
N LEU A 173 -4.01 3.65 -13.19
CA LEU A 173 -3.96 4.58 -12.05
C LEU A 173 -2.64 4.49 -11.27
N LEU A 174 -2.17 3.28 -10.97
CA LEU A 174 -0.90 3.06 -10.29
C LEU A 174 0.27 3.59 -11.09
N ASN A 175 0.20 3.49 -12.42
CA ASN A 175 1.21 4.08 -13.30
C ASN A 175 1.26 5.61 -13.15
N LEU A 176 0.11 6.27 -13.07
CA LEU A 176 0.03 7.72 -12.84
C LEU A 176 0.59 8.10 -11.46
N VAL A 177 0.23 7.34 -10.42
CA VAL A 177 0.75 7.56 -9.06
C VAL A 177 2.27 7.38 -9.03
N ALA A 178 2.78 6.34 -9.67
CA ALA A 178 4.21 6.05 -9.77
C ALA A 178 4.99 7.20 -10.42
N VAL A 179 4.52 7.67 -11.58
CA VAL A 179 5.12 8.81 -12.29
C VAL A 179 5.08 10.06 -11.43
N ASN A 180 3.95 10.35 -10.77
CA ASN A 180 3.83 11.49 -9.88
C ASN A 180 4.83 11.43 -8.70
N MET A 181 5.02 10.25 -8.11
CA MET A 181 6.00 10.05 -7.03
C MET A 181 7.44 10.27 -7.48
N ILE A 182 7.79 9.80 -8.68
CA ILE A 182 9.12 10.03 -9.27
C ILE A 182 9.33 11.53 -9.54
N MET A 183 8.33 12.20 -10.13
CA MET A 183 8.40 13.64 -10.43
C MET A 183 8.51 14.49 -9.16
N LEU A 184 7.72 14.18 -8.12
CA LEU A 184 7.80 14.88 -6.83
C LEU A 184 9.16 14.64 -6.16
N GLY A 185 9.65 13.39 -6.14
CA GLY A 185 10.95 13.09 -5.57
C GLY A 185 12.11 13.77 -6.31
N LEU A 186 12.01 13.90 -7.65
CA LEU A 186 13.01 14.63 -8.45
C LEU A 186 12.95 16.14 -8.19
N SER A 187 11.74 16.71 -8.09
CA SER A 187 11.53 18.12 -7.76
C SER A 187 12.08 18.46 -6.37
N ASP A 188 11.85 17.60 -5.37
CA ASP A 188 12.37 17.75 -4.02
C ASP A 188 13.89 17.58 -3.95
N TRP A 189 14.51 16.90 -4.92
CA TRP A 189 15.97 16.72 -4.99
C TRP A 189 16.69 17.87 -5.69
N LEU A 190 16.02 18.55 -6.62
CA LEU A 190 16.59 19.67 -7.40
C LEU A 190 16.45 21.04 -6.71
N LYS A 191 15.67 21.13 -5.63
CA LYS A 191 15.54 22.33 -4.79
C LYS A 191 16.59 22.37 -3.70
#